data_AF-A0A967CJE5-F1
#
_entry.id   AF-A0A967CJE5-F1
#
_cell.length_a   1.000
_cell.length_b   1.000
_cell.length_c   1.000
_cell.angle_alpha   90.00
_cell.angle_beta   90.00
_cell.angle_gamma   90.00
#
_symmetry.space_group_name_H-M   'P 1'
#
loop_
_entity.id
_entity.type
_entity.pdbx_description
1 polymer ?
#
loop_
_entity_poly.entity_id
_entity_poly.type
_entity_poly.pdbx_seq_one_letter_code
_entity_poly.pdbx_strand_id
1 'polypeptide(L)'
;IFLCLHGQPTWSYLYRKMIPVFLGAGARVIAPDWFGFGRSDKPTHDASYTYNFHRNTILSFLKRLNLKNITLVLQDWGGLLGLTLPMAAPDRFKRLLIMNTALAVGQSPGQGFEDWRSFSDAHPDMDIARLMARAVPILSREEAEAYAAPFPDIFYKAGVRRFPQLVMTDPKMEGVDISQKSQAFLRDRWNGESFMAIGMQDPVLGKDIMKELHTQIRGCPEPLYLNEAGHFVPEWGEDIAKAALSHWGLKSGNQKGGGNV
;
A
#
# COMPACT_ATOMS: atom_id res chain seq x y z
N ILE A 1 -2.61 16.28 -3.05
CA ILE A 1 -3.18 15.10 -3.74
C ILE A 1 -2.88 13.89 -2.88
N PHE A 2 -3.86 13.04 -2.59
CA PHE A 2 -3.61 11.74 -1.95
C PHE A 2 -3.49 10.68 -3.05
N LEU A 3 -2.33 10.05 -3.17
CA LEU A 3 -2.08 8.95 -4.08
C LEU A 3 -2.05 7.65 -3.29
N CYS A 4 -3.11 6.85 -3.40
CA CYS A 4 -3.30 5.63 -2.63
C CYS A 4 -2.90 4.41 -3.46
N LEU A 5 -1.82 3.74 -3.05
CA LEU A 5 -1.24 2.61 -3.78
C LEU A 5 -1.51 1.31 -3.01
N HIS A 6 -2.33 0.44 -3.58
CA HIS A 6 -2.76 -0.81 -2.95
C HIS A 6 -1.68 -1.90 -3.07
N GLY A 7 -1.89 -3.01 -2.38
CA GLY A 7 -1.03 -4.20 -2.47
C GLY A 7 -1.74 -5.46 -2.93
N GLN A 8 -1.13 -6.60 -2.66
CA GLN A 8 -1.57 -7.95 -3.02
C GLN A 8 -2.68 -8.47 -2.07
N PRO A 9 -3.70 -9.22 -2.54
CA PRO A 9 -4.22 -9.31 -3.91
C PRO A 9 -5.38 -8.32 -4.14
N THR A 10 -5.21 -7.10 -3.64
CA THR A 10 -6.28 -6.10 -3.56
C THR A 10 -6.30 -5.20 -4.79
N TRP A 11 -7.13 -4.15 -4.74
CA TRP A 11 -7.23 -3.09 -5.74
C TRP A 11 -7.70 -1.80 -5.06
N SER A 12 -7.94 -0.72 -5.80
CA SER A 12 -8.32 0.59 -5.25
C SER A 12 -9.50 0.56 -4.28
N TYR A 13 -10.36 -0.47 -4.37
CA TYR A 13 -11.43 -0.77 -3.42
C TYR A 13 -10.98 -0.84 -1.95
N LEU A 14 -9.72 -1.23 -1.71
CA LEU A 14 -9.09 -1.25 -0.38
C LEU A 14 -9.15 0.12 0.30
N TYR A 15 -9.11 1.21 -0.47
CA TYR A 15 -9.12 2.57 0.07
C TYR A 15 -10.52 3.17 0.19
N ARG A 16 -11.60 2.42 -0.05
CA ARG A 16 -12.98 2.94 -0.07
C ARG A 16 -13.42 3.67 1.21
N LYS A 17 -12.86 3.29 2.37
CA LYS A 17 -13.13 3.92 3.67
C LYS A 17 -12.26 5.16 3.93
N MET A 18 -11.13 5.29 3.24
CA MET A 18 -10.21 6.44 3.37
C MET A 18 -10.52 7.57 2.38
N ILE A 19 -10.90 7.21 1.14
CA ILE A 19 -11.17 8.16 0.06
C ILE A 19 -12.18 9.25 0.48
N PRO A 20 -13.35 8.92 1.07
CA PRO A 20 -14.32 9.94 1.47
C PRO A 20 -13.78 10.91 2.52
N VAL A 21 -12.93 10.46 3.44
CA VAL A 21 -12.32 11.30 4.47
C VAL A 21 -11.39 12.34 3.83
N PHE A 22 -10.54 11.90 2.91
CA PHE A 22 -9.64 12.81 2.18
C PHE A 22 -10.39 13.78 1.26
N LEU A 23 -11.46 13.32 0.59
CA LEU A 23 -12.34 14.18 -0.19
C LEU A 23 -13.02 15.23 0.69
N GLY A 24 -13.49 14.84 1.88
CA GLY A 24 -14.06 15.76 2.87
C GLY A 24 -13.08 16.84 3.31
N ALA A 25 -11.77 16.57 3.33
CA ALA A 25 -10.73 17.57 3.58
C ALA A 25 -10.40 18.47 2.36
N GLY A 26 -11.22 18.42 1.30
CA GLY A 26 -11.04 19.21 0.08
C GLY A 26 -9.88 18.72 -0.79
N ALA A 27 -9.37 17.51 -0.55
CA ALA A 27 -8.25 16.98 -1.31
C ALA A 27 -8.70 16.24 -2.57
N ARG A 28 -7.87 16.29 -3.62
CA ARG A 28 -7.97 15.35 -4.75
C ARG A 28 -7.35 14.01 -4.36
N VAL A 29 -8.10 12.93 -4.56
CA VAL A 29 -7.64 11.55 -4.32
C VAL A 29 -7.46 10.82 -5.65
N ILE A 30 -6.39 10.05 -5.76
CA ILE A 30 -6.05 9.21 -6.91
C ILE A 30 -5.69 7.83 -6.36
N ALA A 31 -6.41 6.80 -6.76
CA ALA A 31 -6.18 5.42 -6.35
C ALA A 31 -6.12 4.54 -7.61
N PRO A 32 -4.93 4.38 -8.24
CA PRO A 32 -4.79 3.56 -9.43
C PRO A 32 -4.81 2.06 -9.07
N ASP A 33 -5.22 1.24 -10.03
CA ASP A 33 -5.08 -0.22 -9.97
C ASP A 33 -3.81 -0.65 -10.71
N TRP A 34 -3.00 -1.50 -10.10
CA TRP A 34 -1.85 -2.12 -10.78
C TRP A 34 -2.33 -2.97 -11.96
N PHE A 35 -1.55 -3.05 -13.06
CA PHE A 35 -1.78 -4.09 -14.07
C PHE A 35 -1.79 -5.47 -13.40
N GLY A 36 -2.74 -6.33 -13.79
CA GLY A 36 -3.00 -7.59 -13.11
C GLY A 36 -3.95 -7.51 -11.91
N PHE A 37 -4.45 -6.32 -11.56
CA PHE A 37 -5.33 -6.10 -10.41
C PHE A 37 -6.49 -5.16 -10.76
N GLY A 38 -7.55 -5.23 -9.95
CA GLY A 38 -8.68 -4.31 -10.06
C GLY A 38 -9.26 -4.21 -11.47
N ARG A 39 -9.46 -2.98 -11.94
CA ARG A 39 -10.03 -2.70 -13.26
C ARG A 39 -8.99 -2.42 -14.33
N SER A 40 -7.69 -2.45 -13.99
CA SER A 40 -6.62 -2.39 -14.97
C SER A 40 -6.50 -3.70 -15.74
N ASP A 41 -5.94 -3.61 -16.95
CA ASP A 41 -5.68 -4.78 -17.79
C ASP A 41 -4.79 -5.79 -17.08
N LYS A 42 -4.94 -7.06 -17.44
CA LYS A 42 -4.26 -8.18 -16.78
C LYS A 42 -3.47 -8.98 -17.80
N PRO A 43 -2.19 -8.65 -18.04
CA PRO A 43 -1.30 -9.50 -18.84
C PRO A 43 -1.39 -10.96 -18.37
N THR A 44 -1.60 -11.89 -19.30
CA THR A 44 -1.87 -13.29 -18.94
C THR A 44 -0.62 -14.10 -18.63
N HIS A 45 0.54 -13.62 -19.09
CA HIS A 45 1.82 -14.29 -18.89
C HIS A 45 2.50 -13.81 -17.61
N ASP A 46 2.78 -14.74 -16.70
CA ASP A 46 3.51 -14.54 -15.45
C ASP A 46 4.82 -13.74 -15.62
N ALA A 47 5.59 -13.98 -16.69
CA ALA A 47 6.83 -13.27 -16.98
C ALA A 47 6.65 -11.76 -17.31
N SER A 48 5.42 -11.31 -17.58
CA SER A 48 5.14 -9.88 -17.81
C SER A 48 5.23 -9.05 -16.53
N TYR A 49 5.08 -9.68 -15.36
CA TYR A 49 5.08 -9.04 -14.07
C TYR A 49 6.49 -9.04 -13.50
N THR A 50 7.13 -7.88 -13.53
CA THR A 50 8.45 -7.64 -12.93
C THR A 50 8.40 -6.43 -12.01
N TYR A 51 9.37 -6.32 -11.10
CA TYR A 51 9.44 -5.18 -10.19
C TYR A 51 9.54 -3.86 -10.99
N ASN A 52 10.42 -3.85 -11.99
CA ASN A 52 10.62 -2.68 -12.84
C ASN A 52 9.41 -2.35 -13.70
N PHE A 53 8.65 -3.36 -14.18
CA PHE A 53 7.41 -3.13 -14.92
C PHE A 53 6.42 -2.29 -14.10
N HIS A 54 6.13 -2.69 -12.86
CA HIS A 54 5.20 -1.95 -12.00
C HIS A 54 5.75 -0.58 -11.60
N ARG A 55 7.03 -0.51 -11.21
CA ARG A 55 7.66 0.73 -10.80
C ARG A 55 7.68 1.77 -11.93
N ASN A 56 8.06 1.37 -13.13
CA ASN A 56 8.13 2.26 -14.28
C ASN A 56 6.73 2.67 -14.76
N THR A 57 5.74 1.80 -14.62
CA THR A 57 4.32 2.12 -14.88
C THR A 57 3.85 3.26 -13.98
N ILE A 58 4.05 3.17 -12.66
CA ILE A 58 3.59 4.25 -11.76
C ILE A 58 4.37 5.55 -11.95
N LEU A 59 5.68 5.49 -12.23
CA LEU A 59 6.46 6.69 -12.58
C LEU A 59 5.93 7.36 -13.86
N SER A 60 5.59 6.56 -14.87
CA SER A 60 4.99 7.05 -16.12
C SER A 60 3.61 7.66 -15.89
N PHE A 61 2.78 7.02 -15.05
CA PHE A 61 1.47 7.53 -14.65
C PHE A 61 1.58 8.89 -13.93
N LEU A 62 2.49 9.02 -12.96
CA LEU A 62 2.76 10.27 -12.26
C LEU A 62 3.17 11.40 -13.21
N LYS A 63 4.06 11.10 -14.17
CA LYS A 63 4.52 12.04 -15.19
C LYS A 63 3.37 12.46 -16.10
N ARG A 64 2.57 11.49 -16.58
CA ARG A 64 1.45 11.72 -17.52
C ARG A 64 0.36 12.61 -16.94
N LEU A 65 0.07 12.47 -15.64
CA LEU A 65 -0.92 13.29 -14.95
C LEU A 65 -0.32 14.57 -14.33
N ASN A 66 1.00 14.76 -14.44
CA ASN A 66 1.76 15.87 -13.87
C ASN A 66 1.42 16.14 -12.39
N LEU A 67 1.35 15.08 -11.59
CA LEU A 67 0.98 15.20 -10.18
C LEU A 67 2.11 15.88 -9.37
N LYS A 68 1.72 16.76 -8.44
CA LYS A 68 2.58 17.50 -7.51
C LYS A 68 1.91 17.60 -6.14
N ASN A 69 2.65 17.98 -5.09
CA ASN A 69 2.12 18.06 -3.72
C ASN A 69 1.43 16.76 -3.29
N ILE A 70 2.09 15.64 -3.55
CA ILE A 70 1.57 14.29 -3.33
C ILE A 70 1.78 13.90 -1.87
N THR A 71 0.70 13.45 -1.23
CA THR A 71 0.73 12.58 -0.06
C THR A 71 0.61 11.15 -0.58
N LEU A 72 1.66 10.34 -0.42
CA LEU A 72 1.60 8.91 -0.72
C LEU A 72 0.87 8.19 0.41
N VAL A 73 -0.08 7.32 0.07
CA VAL A 73 -0.78 6.45 1.02
C VAL A 73 -0.48 5.01 0.63
N LEU A 74 0.23 4.28 1.50
CA LEU A 74 0.96 3.06 1.14
C LEU A 74 0.61 1.91 2.08
N GLN A 75 0.44 0.71 1.51
CA GLN A 75 0.31 -0.56 2.24
C GLN A 75 0.86 -1.69 1.34
N ASP A 76 1.49 -2.71 1.92
CA ASP A 76 2.04 -3.89 1.24
C ASP A 76 2.85 -3.52 -0.01
N TRP A 77 2.57 -4.08 -1.18
CA TRP A 77 3.24 -3.81 -2.45
C TRP A 77 3.16 -2.35 -2.89
N GLY A 78 2.09 -1.66 -2.47
CA GLY A 78 1.97 -0.22 -2.60
C GLY A 78 3.14 0.50 -1.97
N GLY A 79 3.62 0.05 -0.80
CA GLY A 79 4.82 0.60 -0.15
C GLY A 79 6.13 0.09 -0.74
N LEU A 80 6.26 -1.21 -1.06
CA LEU A 80 7.49 -1.76 -1.68
C LEU A 80 7.87 -1.01 -2.97
N LEU A 81 6.88 -0.62 -3.76
CA LEU A 81 7.08 0.21 -4.96
C LEU A 81 7.04 1.70 -4.63
N GLY A 82 6.03 2.13 -3.86
CA GLY A 82 5.71 3.53 -3.61
C GLY A 82 6.77 4.29 -2.83
N LEU A 83 7.43 3.65 -1.87
CA LEU A 83 8.51 4.25 -1.10
C LEU A 83 9.73 4.59 -1.96
N THR A 84 9.86 3.98 -3.15
CA THR A 84 10.96 4.25 -4.11
C THR A 84 10.71 5.39 -5.08
N LEU A 85 9.52 6.01 -5.03
CA LEU A 85 9.12 7.09 -5.92
C LEU A 85 9.68 8.46 -5.49
N PRO A 86 9.69 8.83 -4.19
CA PRO A 86 10.24 10.10 -3.73
C PRO A 86 11.67 10.37 -4.18
N MET A 87 12.56 9.37 -4.15
CA MET A 87 13.95 9.57 -4.58
C MET A 87 14.09 9.90 -6.08
N ALA A 88 13.11 9.51 -6.91
CA ALA A 88 13.15 9.71 -8.35
C ALA A 88 12.56 11.07 -8.78
N ALA A 89 11.71 11.67 -7.94
CA ALA A 89 11.09 12.97 -8.22
C ALA A 89 10.75 13.71 -6.91
N PRO A 90 11.76 14.09 -6.10
CA PRO A 90 11.57 14.56 -4.73
C PRO A 90 10.60 15.75 -4.63
N ASP A 91 10.68 16.69 -5.58
CA ASP A 91 9.85 17.91 -5.60
C ASP A 91 8.35 17.65 -5.81
N ARG A 92 7.95 16.41 -6.13
CA ARG A 92 6.53 16.04 -6.30
C ARG A 92 5.86 15.61 -5.00
N PHE A 93 6.63 15.18 -4.00
CA PHE A 93 6.12 14.52 -2.81
C PHE A 93 6.24 15.40 -1.58
N LYS A 94 5.13 15.57 -0.87
CA LYS A 94 5.04 16.36 0.35
C LYS A 94 4.96 15.47 1.59
N ARG A 95 4.25 14.34 1.50
CA ARG A 95 3.94 13.51 2.67
C ARG A 95 3.90 12.02 2.41
N LEU A 96 4.08 11.24 3.46
CA LEU A 96 3.91 9.78 3.49
C LEU A 96 2.87 9.39 4.55
N LEU A 97 1.87 8.60 4.18
CA LEU A 97 1.00 7.84 5.07
C LEU A 97 1.30 6.36 4.86
N ILE A 98 1.89 5.73 5.88
CA ILE A 98 2.48 4.40 5.76
C ILE A 98 1.72 3.44 6.66
N MET A 99 1.16 2.41 6.04
CA MET A 99 0.60 1.25 6.71
C MET A 99 1.44 0.02 6.38
N ASN A 100 1.21 -1.10 7.09
CA ASN A 100 1.99 -2.34 7.03
C ASN A 100 2.61 -2.63 5.66
N THR A 101 3.92 -2.40 5.57
CA THR A 101 4.74 -2.50 4.36
C THR A 101 6.22 -2.58 4.77
N ALA A 102 7.14 -2.62 3.80
CA ALA A 102 8.58 -2.60 4.03
C ALA A 102 9.33 -1.99 2.83
N LEU A 103 10.62 -1.71 3.02
CA LEU A 103 11.59 -1.64 1.94
C LEU A 103 12.27 -3.01 1.83
N ALA A 104 12.02 -3.75 0.75
CA ALA A 104 12.68 -5.03 0.55
C ALA A 104 14.10 -4.80 0.01
N VAL A 105 15.11 -5.16 0.79
CA VAL A 105 16.54 -4.81 0.53
C VAL A 105 17.41 -6.03 0.25
N GLY A 106 16.82 -7.11 -0.29
CA GLY A 106 17.52 -8.34 -0.63
C GLY A 106 17.58 -9.35 0.53
N GLN A 107 16.60 -9.27 1.44
CA GLN A 107 16.46 -10.19 2.57
C GLN A 107 14.99 -10.48 2.81
N SER A 108 14.69 -11.69 3.30
CA SER A 108 13.33 -12.04 3.68
C SER A 108 12.80 -11.16 4.82
N PRO A 109 11.54 -10.69 4.76
CA PRO A 109 10.85 -10.10 5.90
C PRO A 109 10.68 -11.08 7.09
N GLY A 110 10.88 -12.38 6.87
CA GLY A 110 10.81 -13.40 7.92
C GLY A 110 9.76 -14.48 7.63
N GLN A 111 9.55 -15.35 8.61
CA GLN A 111 8.77 -16.59 8.44
C GLN A 111 7.35 -16.35 7.96
N GLY A 112 6.64 -15.35 8.50
CA GLY A 112 5.26 -15.08 8.11
C GLY A 112 5.11 -14.71 6.62
N PHE A 113 6.13 -14.07 6.04
CA PHE A 113 6.18 -13.82 4.60
C PHE A 113 6.53 -15.07 3.79
N GLU A 114 7.48 -15.89 4.25
CA GLU A 114 7.80 -17.15 3.56
C GLU A 114 6.62 -18.15 3.58
N ASP A 115 5.86 -18.18 4.67
CA ASP A 115 4.62 -18.96 4.78
C ASP A 115 3.56 -18.44 3.80
N TRP A 116 3.39 -17.12 3.71
CA TRP A 116 2.50 -16.48 2.73
C TRP A 116 2.90 -16.82 1.28
N ARG A 117 4.19 -16.73 0.97
CA ARG A 117 4.72 -17.06 -0.35
C ARG A 117 4.45 -18.52 -0.70
N SER A 118 4.77 -19.43 0.22
CA SER A 118 4.54 -20.87 0.05
C SER A 118 3.05 -21.20 -0.13
N PHE A 119 2.18 -20.55 0.65
CA PHE A 119 0.73 -20.66 0.49
C PHE A 119 0.30 -20.19 -0.90
N SER A 120 0.80 -19.05 -1.38
CA SER A 120 0.46 -18.53 -2.71
C SER A 120 0.91 -19.48 -3.83
N ASP A 121 2.08 -20.10 -3.72
CA ASP A 121 2.60 -21.05 -4.72
C ASP A 121 1.77 -22.33 -4.77
N ALA A 122 1.31 -22.81 -3.62
CA ALA A 122 0.43 -23.97 -3.53
C ALA A 122 -0.99 -23.70 -4.06
N HIS A 123 -1.38 -22.44 -4.23
CA HIS A 123 -2.74 -22.04 -4.63
C HIS A 123 -2.73 -21.09 -5.86
N PRO A 124 -2.31 -21.56 -7.05
CA PRO A 124 -2.23 -20.73 -8.25
C PRO A 124 -3.59 -20.17 -8.70
N ASP A 125 -4.69 -20.83 -8.33
CA ASP A 125 -6.07 -20.33 -8.46
C ASP A 125 -6.65 -19.90 -7.11
N MET A 126 -5.96 -18.99 -6.43
CA MET A 126 -6.31 -18.53 -5.09
C MET A 126 -7.76 -18.01 -5.02
N ASP A 127 -8.54 -18.50 -4.07
CA ASP A 127 -9.85 -17.95 -3.72
C ASP A 127 -9.69 -16.66 -2.92
N ILE A 128 -9.79 -15.53 -3.62
CA ILE A 128 -9.54 -14.20 -3.05
C ILE A 128 -10.66 -13.80 -2.09
N ALA A 129 -11.92 -14.13 -2.35
CA ALA A 129 -13.02 -13.78 -1.44
C ALA A 129 -12.84 -14.52 -0.10
N ARG A 130 -12.53 -15.82 -0.15
CA ARG A 130 -12.26 -16.61 1.06
C ARG A 130 -11.02 -16.14 1.80
N LEU A 131 -9.96 -15.77 1.07
CA LEU A 131 -8.76 -15.18 1.68
C LEU A 131 -9.13 -13.90 2.45
N MET A 132 -9.85 -12.97 1.82
CA MET A 132 -10.19 -11.69 2.41
C MET A 132 -11.13 -11.84 3.61
N ALA A 133 -12.15 -12.70 3.52
CA ALA A 133 -13.06 -13.00 4.63
C ALA A 133 -12.31 -13.58 5.85
N ARG A 134 -11.28 -14.40 5.62
CA ARG A 134 -10.44 -14.94 6.70
C ARG A 134 -9.48 -13.90 7.27
N ALA A 135 -8.83 -13.12 6.42
CA ALA A 135 -7.78 -12.19 6.80
C ALA A 135 -8.31 -10.87 7.40
N VAL A 136 -9.56 -10.52 7.09
CA VAL A 136 -10.20 -9.29 7.57
C VAL A 136 -11.59 -9.65 8.13
N PRO A 137 -11.66 -10.04 9.41
CA PRO A 137 -12.90 -10.53 10.02
C PRO A 137 -14.06 -9.52 10.04
N ILE A 138 -13.76 -8.24 9.87
CA ILE A 138 -14.77 -7.16 9.85
C ILE A 138 -15.46 -6.99 8.48
N LEU A 139 -15.03 -7.71 7.44
CA LEU A 139 -15.65 -7.61 6.12
C LEU A 139 -17.03 -8.27 6.11
N SER A 140 -17.98 -7.62 5.44
CA SER A 140 -19.16 -8.32 4.97
C SER A 140 -18.79 -9.32 3.86
N ARG A 141 -19.70 -10.27 3.59
CA ARG A 141 -19.55 -11.19 2.46
C ARG A 141 -19.42 -10.45 1.13
N GLU A 142 -20.25 -9.44 0.91
CA GLU A 142 -20.26 -8.61 -0.30
C GLU A 142 -18.94 -7.84 -0.44
N GLU A 143 -18.36 -7.37 0.66
CA GLU A 143 -17.05 -6.71 0.63
C GLU A 143 -15.92 -7.70 0.30
N ALA A 144 -15.97 -8.92 0.83
CA ALA A 144 -15.03 -9.98 0.47
C ALA A 144 -15.17 -10.38 -1.02
N GLU A 145 -16.39 -10.50 -1.53
CA GLU A 145 -16.69 -10.77 -2.94
C GLU A 145 -16.19 -9.63 -3.86
N ALA A 146 -16.26 -8.37 -3.42
CA ALA A 146 -15.73 -7.23 -4.17
C ALA A 146 -14.21 -7.32 -4.44
N TYR A 147 -13.46 -8.00 -3.57
CA TYR A 147 -12.04 -8.27 -3.83
C TYR A 147 -11.81 -9.37 -4.87
N ALA A 148 -12.72 -10.33 -4.99
CA ALA A 148 -12.66 -11.38 -6.00
C ALA A 148 -13.19 -10.93 -7.37
N ALA A 149 -14.04 -9.90 -7.42
CA ALA A 149 -14.66 -9.40 -8.66
C ALA A 149 -13.70 -9.16 -9.84
N PRO A 150 -12.45 -8.68 -9.65
CA PRO A 150 -11.49 -8.54 -10.75
C PRO A 150 -11.00 -9.85 -11.38
N PHE A 151 -11.29 -10.99 -10.76
CA PHE A 151 -10.66 -12.28 -11.04
C PHE A 151 -11.70 -13.40 -11.28
N PRO A 152 -12.44 -13.37 -12.40
CA PRO A 152 -13.46 -14.38 -12.70
C PRO A 152 -12.91 -15.82 -12.74
N ASP A 153 -11.66 -15.98 -13.16
CA ASP A 153 -10.96 -17.26 -13.25
C ASP A 153 -9.44 -17.08 -13.11
N ILE A 154 -8.69 -18.18 -13.19
CA ILE A 154 -7.24 -18.25 -13.05
C ILE A 154 -6.45 -17.42 -14.08
N PHE A 155 -6.99 -17.16 -15.28
CA PHE A 155 -6.30 -16.41 -16.32
C PHE A 155 -6.14 -14.93 -15.97
N TYR A 156 -6.97 -14.42 -15.07
CA TYR A 156 -6.89 -13.07 -14.54
C TYR A 156 -5.93 -12.95 -13.34
N LYS A 157 -5.36 -14.06 -12.85
CA LYS A 157 -4.58 -14.12 -11.60
C LYS A 157 -3.06 -14.19 -11.80
N ALA A 158 -2.54 -13.91 -12.99
CA ALA A 158 -1.09 -13.91 -13.23
C ALA A 158 -0.35 -12.89 -12.33
N GLY A 159 -0.86 -11.67 -12.20
CA GLY A 159 -0.30 -10.69 -11.25
C GLY A 159 -0.38 -11.15 -9.79
N VAL A 160 -1.51 -11.74 -9.41
CA VAL A 160 -1.74 -12.31 -8.07
C VAL A 160 -0.71 -13.40 -7.76
N ARG A 161 -0.43 -14.32 -8.68
CA ARG A 161 0.61 -15.35 -8.48
C ARG A 161 2.01 -14.76 -8.38
N ARG A 162 2.29 -13.72 -9.16
CA ARG A 162 3.64 -13.18 -9.29
C ARG A 162 4.07 -12.24 -8.18
N PHE A 163 3.18 -11.44 -7.60
CA PHE A 163 3.56 -10.48 -6.56
C PHE A 163 4.35 -11.12 -5.40
N PRO A 164 3.94 -12.22 -4.76
CA PRO A 164 4.74 -12.85 -3.70
C PRO A 164 6.16 -13.28 -4.14
N GLN A 165 6.32 -13.66 -5.41
CA GLN A 165 7.59 -14.08 -6.00
C GLN A 165 8.51 -12.92 -6.37
N LEU A 166 7.99 -11.70 -6.42
CA LEU A 166 8.75 -10.49 -6.74
C LEU A 166 9.29 -9.79 -5.48
N VAL A 167 8.88 -10.22 -4.27
CA VAL A 167 9.42 -9.64 -3.03
C VAL A 167 10.90 -9.97 -2.96
N MET A 168 11.72 -8.94 -2.82
CA MET A 168 13.17 -9.00 -2.96
C MET A 168 13.84 -9.63 -1.75
N THR A 169 13.90 -10.96 -1.73
CA THR A 169 14.46 -11.76 -0.62
C THR A 169 15.88 -12.27 -0.86
N ASP A 170 16.45 -12.02 -2.06
CA ASP A 170 17.86 -12.28 -2.39
C ASP A 170 18.52 -10.99 -2.92
N PRO A 171 19.77 -10.68 -2.55
CA PRO A 171 20.47 -9.46 -2.97
C PRO A 171 20.60 -9.25 -4.49
N LYS A 172 20.48 -10.32 -5.29
CA LYS A 172 20.58 -10.28 -6.76
C LYS A 172 19.25 -10.02 -7.45
N MET A 173 18.14 -9.94 -6.70
CA MET A 173 16.81 -9.72 -7.28
C MET A 173 16.67 -8.32 -7.88
N GLU A 174 15.87 -8.23 -8.93
CA GLU A 174 15.53 -6.96 -9.58
C GLU A 174 14.90 -6.00 -8.57
N GLY A 175 15.42 -4.77 -8.50
CA GLY A 175 14.91 -3.70 -7.65
C GLY A 175 15.62 -3.54 -6.31
N VAL A 176 16.50 -4.48 -5.90
CA VAL A 176 17.20 -4.39 -4.61
C VAL A 176 18.03 -3.12 -4.52
N ASP A 177 18.77 -2.80 -5.58
CA ASP A 177 19.61 -1.60 -5.64
C ASP A 177 18.78 -0.31 -5.56
N ILE A 178 17.62 -0.30 -6.22
CA ILE A 178 16.63 0.80 -6.18
C ILE A 178 16.09 0.96 -4.76
N SER A 179 15.71 -0.13 -4.11
CA SER A 179 15.16 -0.15 -2.76
C SER A 179 16.19 0.33 -1.72
N GLN A 180 17.44 -0.12 -1.82
CA GLN A 180 18.55 0.33 -0.96
C GLN A 180 18.85 1.83 -1.15
N LYS A 181 18.88 2.33 -2.39
CA LYS A 181 19.02 3.78 -2.68
C LYS A 181 17.85 4.57 -2.08
N SER A 182 16.64 4.01 -2.13
CA SER A 182 15.45 4.61 -1.55
C SER A 182 15.51 4.66 -0.03
N GLN A 183 15.96 3.59 0.61
CA GLN A 183 16.17 3.54 2.06
C GLN A 183 17.14 4.65 2.51
N ALA A 184 18.28 4.79 1.82
CA ALA A 184 19.23 5.86 2.11
C ALA A 184 18.60 7.25 1.90
N PHE A 185 17.84 7.45 0.81
CA PHE A 185 17.13 8.70 0.59
C PHE A 185 16.12 9.02 1.70
N LEU A 186 15.30 8.05 2.12
CA LEU A 186 14.28 8.25 3.16
C LEU A 186 14.89 8.53 4.53
N ARG A 187 16.03 7.92 4.85
CA ARG A 187 16.76 8.14 6.10
C ARG A 187 17.53 9.46 6.12
N ASP A 188 18.17 9.82 5.02
CA ASP A 188 19.17 10.89 5.03
C ASP A 188 18.62 12.21 4.45
N ARG A 189 17.72 12.12 3.46
CA ARG A 189 17.32 13.26 2.61
C ARG A 189 15.82 13.58 2.58
N TRP A 190 14.95 12.67 3.01
CA TRP A 190 13.52 12.96 3.11
C TRP A 190 13.28 14.12 4.09
N ASN A 191 12.51 15.11 3.64
CA ASN A 191 12.20 16.31 4.42
C ASN A 191 10.69 16.64 4.39
N GLY A 192 9.86 15.70 3.92
CA GLY A 192 8.42 15.83 3.98
C GLY A 192 7.85 15.30 5.30
N GLU A 193 6.54 15.44 5.47
CA GLU A 193 5.85 15.00 6.68
C GLU A 193 5.47 13.51 6.57
N SER A 194 5.58 12.76 7.65
CA SER A 194 5.25 11.32 7.65
C SER A 194 4.20 11.02 8.71
N PHE A 195 3.38 10.01 8.48
CA PHE A 195 2.48 9.42 9.46
C PHE A 195 2.48 7.90 9.25
N MET A 196 2.55 7.15 10.34
CA MET A 196 2.58 5.69 10.29
C MET A 196 1.43 5.10 11.11
N ALA A 197 0.80 4.05 10.58
CA ALA A 197 -0.22 3.27 11.25
C ALA A 197 0.09 1.77 11.13
N ILE A 198 0.06 1.04 12.24
CA ILE A 198 0.47 -0.36 12.32
C ILE A 198 -0.72 -1.24 12.70
N GLY A 199 -1.08 -2.19 11.84
CA GLY A 199 -1.95 -3.30 12.18
C GLY A 199 -1.20 -4.35 12.99
N MET A 200 -1.59 -4.52 14.25
CA MET A 200 -0.86 -5.35 15.22
C MET A 200 -1.07 -6.85 15.05
N GLN A 201 -2.13 -7.25 14.34
CA GLN A 201 -2.46 -8.66 14.07
C GLN A 201 -1.90 -9.15 12.74
N ASP A 202 -1.06 -8.35 12.06
CA ASP A 202 -0.46 -8.75 10.80
C ASP A 202 0.68 -9.77 11.02
N PRO A 203 0.53 -11.01 10.51
CA PRO A 203 1.57 -12.03 10.66
C PRO A 203 2.72 -11.87 9.67
N VAL A 204 2.58 -11.00 8.66
CA VAL A 204 3.54 -10.84 7.54
C VAL A 204 4.43 -9.62 7.74
N LEU A 205 3.83 -8.43 7.85
CA LEU A 205 4.51 -7.14 7.93
C LEU A 205 4.10 -6.38 9.21
N GLY A 206 3.96 -7.12 10.31
CA GLY A 206 3.51 -6.61 11.60
C GLY A 206 4.52 -5.71 12.31
N LYS A 207 4.35 -5.60 13.63
CA LYS A 207 5.02 -4.62 14.50
C LYS A 207 6.52 -4.49 14.27
N ASP A 208 7.26 -5.59 14.25
CA ASP A 208 8.72 -5.53 14.23
C ASP A 208 9.26 -5.02 12.89
N ILE A 209 8.65 -5.45 11.78
CA ILE A 209 8.98 -4.97 10.43
C ILE A 209 8.64 -3.49 10.27
N MET A 210 7.48 -3.07 10.77
CA MET A 210 7.09 -1.66 10.72
C MET A 210 7.94 -0.78 11.64
N LYS A 211 8.38 -1.28 12.80
CA LYS A 211 9.32 -0.57 13.66
C LYS A 211 10.68 -0.40 13.02
N GLU A 212 11.18 -1.44 12.34
CA GLU A 212 12.40 -1.33 11.55
C GLU A 212 12.25 -0.27 10.45
N LEU A 213 11.17 -0.31 9.67
CA LEU A 213 10.88 0.69 8.65
C LEU A 213 10.76 2.10 9.24
N HIS A 214 10.15 2.25 10.41
CA HIS A 214 10.01 3.54 11.11
C HIS A 214 11.38 4.18 11.36
N THR A 215 12.39 3.41 11.78
CA THR A 215 13.76 3.93 11.99
C THR A 215 14.44 4.41 10.69
N GLN A 216 13.98 3.93 9.54
CA GLN A 216 14.57 4.23 8.23
C GLN A 216 13.97 5.48 7.58
N ILE A 217 12.98 6.12 8.20
CA ILE A 217 12.27 7.27 7.65
C ILE A 217 12.53 8.48 8.54
N ARG A 218 13.30 9.43 8.00
CA ARG A 218 13.66 10.67 8.71
C ARG A 218 12.41 11.41 9.16
N GLY A 219 12.36 11.72 10.45
CA GLY A 219 11.26 12.50 11.04
C GLY A 219 9.91 11.78 11.05
N CYS A 220 9.89 10.45 10.92
CA CYS A 220 8.65 9.70 11.14
C CYS A 220 8.24 9.82 12.62
N PRO A 221 7.00 10.25 12.92
CA PRO A 221 6.50 10.31 14.29
C PRO A 221 6.15 8.91 14.79
N GLU A 222 5.96 8.78 16.10
CA GLU A 222 5.56 7.51 16.72
C GLU A 222 4.29 6.95 16.05
N PRO A 223 4.27 5.65 15.69
CA PRO A 223 3.15 5.08 14.95
C PRO A 223 1.83 5.06 15.73
N LEU A 224 0.73 5.18 15.01
CA LEU A 224 -0.59 4.80 15.50
C LEU A 224 -0.72 3.27 15.50
N TYR A 225 -0.94 2.66 16.66
CA TYR A 225 -1.11 1.21 16.78
C TYR A 225 -2.59 0.81 16.74
N LEU A 226 -2.96 -0.09 15.82
CA LEU A 226 -4.30 -0.64 15.69
C LEU A 226 -4.31 -2.11 16.16
N ASN A 227 -4.74 -2.31 17.40
CA ASN A 227 -4.68 -3.62 18.08
C ASN A 227 -5.52 -4.70 17.39
N GLU A 228 -6.61 -4.33 16.72
CA GLU A 228 -7.50 -5.26 16.04
C GLU A 228 -7.19 -5.43 14.54
N ALA A 229 -6.37 -4.53 13.97
CA ALA A 229 -6.10 -4.54 12.54
C ALA A 229 -5.04 -5.59 12.18
N GLY A 230 -5.35 -6.38 11.15
CA GLY A 230 -4.41 -7.30 10.51
C GLY A 230 -3.61 -6.64 9.39
N HIS A 231 -3.22 -7.43 8.39
CA HIS A 231 -2.39 -6.99 7.26
C HIS A 231 -3.06 -5.89 6.40
N PHE A 232 -4.38 -6.01 6.16
CA PHE A 232 -5.14 -5.08 5.33
C PHE A 232 -5.62 -3.85 6.14
N VAL A 233 -4.67 -3.13 6.71
CA VAL A 233 -4.90 -1.96 7.59
C VAL A 233 -5.88 -0.91 7.05
N PRO A 234 -5.95 -0.61 5.72
CA PRO A 234 -6.94 0.34 5.18
C PRO A 234 -8.41 -0.01 5.43
N GLU A 235 -8.72 -1.25 5.85
CA GLU A 235 -10.07 -1.64 6.26
C GLU A 235 -10.54 -0.99 7.57
N TRP A 236 -9.59 -0.48 8.38
CA TRP A 236 -9.79 0.44 9.51
C TRP A 236 -9.51 1.91 9.10
N GLY A 237 -9.54 2.18 7.80
CA GLY A 237 -8.90 3.36 7.21
C GLY A 237 -9.57 4.71 7.52
N GLU A 238 -10.83 4.73 7.94
CA GLU A 238 -11.52 6.00 8.26
C GLU A 238 -10.80 6.74 9.39
N ASP A 239 -10.52 6.05 10.51
CA ASP A 239 -9.86 6.65 11.67
C ASP A 239 -8.39 6.98 11.39
N ILE A 240 -7.72 6.13 10.61
CA ILE A 240 -6.34 6.37 10.16
C ILE A 240 -6.27 7.65 9.31
N ALA A 241 -7.19 7.81 8.35
CA ALA A 241 -7.25 8.98 7.49
C ALA A 241 -7.52 10.25 8.30
N LYS A 242 -8.44 10.21 9.28
CA LYS A 242 -8.72 11.33 10.18
C LYS A 242 -7.50 11.68 11.04
N ALA A 243 -6.84 10.68 11.63
CA ALA A 243 -5.66 10.87 12.46
C ALA A 243 -4.49 11.47 11.68
N ALA A 244 -4.23 10.99 10.47
CA ALA A 244 -3.20 11.52 9.59
C ALA A 244 -3.48 12.98 9.18
N LEU A 245 -4.73 13.29 8.81
CA LEU A 245 -5.13 14.67 8.49
C LEU A 245 -4.95 15.60 9.70
N SER A 246 -5.40 15.17 10.89
CA SER A 246 -5.24 15.92 12.14
C SER A 246 -3.77 16.19 12.45
N HIS A 247 -2.90 15.16 12.32
CA HIS A 247 -1.47 15.28 12.53
C HIS A 247 -0.82 16.34 11.63
N TRP A 248 -1.27 16.48 10.37
CA TRP A 248 -0.78 17.51 9.45
C TRP A 248 -1.55 18.84 9.50
N GLY A 249 -2.43 19.02 10.49
CA GLY A 249 -3.26 20.22 10.62
C GLY A 249 -4.26 20.44 9.47
N LEU A 250 -4.60 19.39 8.73
CA LEU A 250 -5.58 19.42 7.65
C LEU A 250 -6.96 19.08 8.22
N LYS A 251 -7.93 19.98 8.10
CA LYS A 251 -9.29 19.75 8.63
C LYS A 251 -10.12 18.95 7.63
N SER A 252 -10.80 17.90 8.08
CA SER A 252 -11.91 17.32 7.32
C SER A 252 -13.10 18.28 7.37
N GLY A 253 -13.57 18.73 6.22
CA GLY A 253 -14.77 19.55 6.10
C GLY A 253 -16.01 18.73 6.43
N ASN A 254 -16.38 18.69 7.71
CA ASN A 254 -17.76 18.64 8.20
C ASN A 254 -17.78 18.78 9.73
N GLN A 255 -17.63 20.01 10.20
CA GLN A 255 -18.51 20.50 11.26
C GLN A 255 -19.56 21.36 10.56
N LYS A 256 -20.71 20.76 10.19
CA LYS A 256 -21.93 21.57 10.13
C LYS A 256 -22.18 21.99 11.57
N GLY A 257 -21.81 23.21 11.91
CA GLY A 257 -22.26 23.85 13.13
C GLY A 257 -23.78 23.78 13.14
N GLY A 258 -24.34 23.09 14.13
CA GLY A 258 -25.72 23.30 14.56
C GLY A 258 -25.80 24.73 15.09
N GLY A 259 -25.98 25.68 14.17
CA GLY A 259 -26.39 27.03 14.49
C GLY A 259 -27.90 27.00 14.69
N ASN A 260 -28.32 27.22 15.94
CA ASN A 260 -29.68 27.61 16.27
C ASN A 260 -30.13 28.75 15.36
N VAL A 261 -31.24 28.55 14.64
CA VAL A 261 -32.29 29.55 14.42
C VAL A 261 -33.62 28.84 14.55
#